data_AF-A0AAN8YP10-F1
#
_entry.id   AF-A0AAN8YP10-F1
#
_cell.length_a   1.000
_cell.length_b   1.000
_cell.length_c   1.000
_cell.angle_alpha   90.00
_cell.angle_beta   90.00
_cell.angle_gamma   90.00
#
_symmetry.space_group_name_H-M   'P 1'
#
loop_
_entity.id
_entity.type
_entity.pdbx_description
1 polymer ?
#
loop_
_entity_poly.entity_id
_entity_poly.type
_entity_poly.pdbx_seq_one_letter_code
_entity_poly.pdbx_strand_id
1 'polypeptide(L)'
;MGYVNLVFFMIYPFLCQLAFSSSLPHLCLKDQALSLLQFKHMFTINLKTLSRNKSIDCCSWDRVHCDEMTGQVTELNLANNGLQGKFPSNSSLFQLSNLKRLDLSFNNFSG
;
A
#
# COMPACT_ATOMS: atom_id res chain seq x y z
N MET A 1 15.19 50.18 -14.99
CA MET A 1 14.41 49.04 -15.55
C MET A 1 15.10 47.67 -15.48
N GLY A 2 16.42 47.53 -15.25
CA GLY A 2 17.08 46.21 -15.30
C GLY A 2 16.82 45.28 -14.10
N TYR A 3 16.70 45.82 -12.88
CA TYR A 3 16.54 45.01 -11.66
C TYR A 3 15.19 44.28 -11.58
N VAL A 4 14.11 44.92 -12.04
CA VAL A 4 12.76 44.36 -11.99
C VAL A 4 12.64 43.12 -12.88
N ASN A 5 13.22 43.17 -14.09
CA ASN A 5 13.22 42.04 -15.03
C ASN A 5 14.05 40.85 -14.52
N LEU A 6 15.19 41.10 -13.86
CA LEU A 6 16.03 40.05 -13.25
C LEU A 6 15.29 39.31 -12.14
N VAL A 7 14.50 40.02 -11.33
CA VAL A 7 13.70 39.42 -10.26
C VAL A 7 12.62 38.49 -10.85
N PHE A 8 11.96 38.87 -11.95
CA PHE A 8 11.00 38.01 -12.66
C PHE A 8 11.61 36.70 -13.17
N PHE A 9 12.84 36.75 -13.71
CA PHE A 9 13.55 35.55 -14.21
C PHE A 9 13.89 34.54 -13.10
N MET A 10 14.12 35.00 -11.87
CA MET A 10 14.44 34.13 -10.74
C MET A 10 13.19 33.53 -10.06
N ILE A 11 12.05 34.23 -10.14
CA ILE A 11 10.78 33.78 -9.54
C ILE A 11 10.11 32.68 -10.39
N TYR A 12 10.28 32.70 -11.71
CA TYR A 12 9.67 31.74 -12.64
C TYR A 12 10.06 30.26 -12.40
N PRO A 13 11.35 29.90 -12.23
CA PRO A 13 11.74 28.51 -11.91
C PRO A 13 11.29 28.10 -10.49
N PHE A 14 11.25 29.05 -9.54
CA PHE A 14 10.81 28.80 -8.16
C PHE A 14 9.30 28.53 -8.08
N LEU A 15 8.48 29.28 -8.82
CA LEU A 15 7.05 29.01 -8.98
C LEU A 15 6.78 27.70 -9.72
N CYS A 16 7.65 27.33 -10.68
CA CYS A 16 7.55 26.05 -11.39
C CYS A 16 7.82 24.85 -10.46
N GLN A 17 8.76 24.97 -9.52
CA GLN A 17 9.02 23.96 -8.49
C GLN A 17 7.82 23.78 -7.54
N LEU A 18 7.13 24.86 -7.18
CA LEU A 18 5.93 24.82 -6.35
C LEU A 18 4.72 24.18 -7.08
N ALA A 19 4.63 24.33 -8.41
CA ALA A 19 3.58 23.71 -9.22
C ALA A 19 3.76 22.20 -9.42
N PHE A 20 5.00 21.68 -9.36
CA PHE A 20 5.30 20.25 -9.46
C PHE A 20 5.32 19.52 -8.11
N SER A 21 5.35 20.25 -7.00
CA SER A 21 5.42 19.68 -5.65
C SER A 21 4.02 19.47 -5.07
N SER A 22 3.21 18.64 -5.70
CA SER A 22 1.93 18.20 -5.13
C SER A 22 1.68 16.71 -5.37
N SER A 23 2.63 15.86 -5.01
CA SER A 23 2.30 14.47 -4.72
C SER A 23 1.72 14.43 -3.31
N LEU A 24 0.39 14.55 -3.20
CA LEU A 24 -0.30 14.12 -1.98
C LEU A 24 0.13 12.66 -1.75
N PRO A 25 0.51 12.23 -0.53
CA PRO A 25 0.76 10.82 -0.31
C PRO A 25 -0.46 10.03 -0.80
N HIS A 26 -0.25 9.13 -1.76
CA HIS A 26 -1.31 8.30 -2.31
C HIS A 26 -1.66 7.25 -1.26
N LEU A 27 -2.55 7.63 -0.36
CA LEU A 27 -3.06 6.76 0.69
C LEU A 27 -3.76 5.54 0.07
N CYS A 28 -3.62 4.41 0.76
CA CYS A 28 -4.42 3.24 0.51
C CYS A 28 -5.92 3.57 0.48
N LEU A 29 -6.62 3.00 -0.51
CA LEU A 29 -8.08 3.06 -0.58
C LEU A 29 -8.69 2.36 0.64
N LYS A 30 -9.69 2.98 1.26
CA LYS A 30 -10.36 2.47 2.47
C LYS A 30 -10.88 1.04 2.30
N ASP A 31 -11.39 0.70 1.12
CA ASP A 31 -11.92 -0.64 0.84
C ASP A 31 -10.80 -1.69 0.76
N GLN A 32 -9.60 -1.33 0.29
CA GLN A 32 -8.45 -2.23 0.27
C GLN A 32 -7.91 -2.48 1.68
N ALA A 33 -7.83 -1.45 2.51
CA ALA A 33 -7.51 -1.60 3.92
C ALA A 33 -8.51 -2.53 4.63
N LEU A 34 -9.81 -2.35 4.36
CA LEU A 34 -10.86 -3.21 4.93
C LEU A 34 -10.75 -4.66 4.44
N SER A 35 -10.52 -4.87 3.14
CA SER A 35 -10.31 -6.20 2.55
C SER A 35 -9.15 -6.94 3.23
N LEU A 36 -8.02 -6.27 3.44
CA LEU A 36 -6.86 -6.83 4.14
C LEU A 36 -7.16 -7.14 5.61
N LEU A 37 -7.91 -6.28 6.32
CA LEU A 37 -8.33 -6.53 7.70
C LEU A 37 -9.26 -7.73 7.80
N GLN A 38 -10.25 -7.83 6.92
CA GLN A 38 -11.16 -8.98 6.86
C GLN A 38 -10.38 -10.27 6.58
N PHE A 39 -9.42 -10.22 5.65
CA PHE A 39 -8.59 -11.37 5.30
C PHE A 39 -7.75 -11.83 6.50
N LYS A 40 -7.20 -10.88 7.27
CA LYS A 40 -6.47 -11.17 8.51
C LYS A 40 -7.31 -11.97 9.52
N HIS A 41 -8.60 -11.69 9.62
CA HIS A 41 -9.51 -12.39 10.51
C HIS A 41 -9.90 -13.80 10.03
N MET A 42 -9.57 -14.17 8.79
CA MET A 42 -9.85 -15.51 8.26
C MET A 42 -8.90 -16.60 8.79
N PHE A 43 -7.76 -16.23 9.37
CA PHE A 43 -6.80 -17.17 9.94
C PHE A 43 -6.84 -17.15 11.47
N THR A 44 -6.85 -18.33 12.09
CA THR A 44 -6.81 -18.49 13.55
C THR A 44 -5.49 -18.00 14.16
N ILE A 45 -4.43 -17.98 13.35
CA ILE A 45 -3.12 -17.45 13.73
C ILE A 45 -3.16 -15.95 13.49
N ASN A 46 -2.97 -15.17 14.55
CA ASN A 46 -2.77 -13.72 14.42
C ASN A 46 -1.61 -13.49 13.44
N LEU A 47 -1.89 -12.96 12.25
CA LEU A 47 -0.87 -12.39 11.36
C LEU A 47 -0.21 -11.23 12.13
N LYS A 48 0.82 -11.54 12.93
CA LYS A 48 1.48 -10.60 13.84
C LYS A 48 2.11 -9.43 13.09
N THR A 49 2.42 -9.64 11.82
CA THR A 49 3.12 -8.72 10.92
C THR A 49 2.17 -7.79 10.18
N LEU A 50 1.07 -8.32 9.62
CA LEU A 50 0.20 -7.58 8.71
C LEU A 50 -0.49 -6.33 9.30
N SER A 51 -0.62 -6.22 10.62
CA SER A 51 -1.35 -5.08 11.22
C SER A 51 -0.79 -4.63 12.57
N ARG A 52 0.54 -4.65 12.74
CA ARG A 52 1.15 -3.97 13.89
C ARG A 52 0.94 -2.44 13.84
N ASN A 53 0.64 -1.90 12.66
CA ASN A 53 0.45 -0.47 12.45
C ASN A 53 -1.03 -0.07 12.67
N LYS A 54 -1.30 0.91 13.54
CA LYS A 54 -2.64 1.52 13.72
C LYS A 54 -2.96 2.55 12.62
N SER A 55 -2.11 2.63 11.60
CA SER A 55 -2.25 3.56 10.49
C SER A 55 -3.50 3.24 9.68
N ILE A 56 -4.25 4.30 9.33
CA ILE A 56 -5.37 4.25 8.39
C ILE A 56 -4.86 3.89 6.98
N ASP A 57 -3.60 4.23 6.68
CA ASP A 57 -2.97 3.95 5.40
C ASP A 57 -2.37 2.54 5.37
N CYS A 58 -3.00 1.61 4.66
CA CYS A 58 -2.52 0.24 4.53
C CYS A 58 -1.20 0.12 3.77
N CYS A 59 -0.81 1.11 2.96
CA CYS A 59 0.49 1.11 2.26
C CYS A 59 1.67 1.30 3.21
N SER A 60 1.39 1.73 4.45
CA SER A 60 2.37 1.81 5.54
C SER A 60 2.42 0.54 6.41
N TRP A 61 1.63 -0.48 6.09
CA TRP A 61 1.65 -1.73 6.83
C TRP A 61 2.84 -2.57 6.42
N ASP A 62 3.43 -3.27 7.39
CA ASP A 62 4.53 -4.20 7.11
C ASP A 62 4.07 -5.23 6.09
N ARG A 63 4.89 -5.46 5.07
CA ARG A 63 4.66 -6.45 4.00
C ARG A 63 3.47 -6.19 3.08
N VAL A 64 2.97 -4.97 3.05
CA VAL A 64 2.04 -4.47 2.02
C VAL A 64 2.81 -3.53 1.11
N HIS A 65 2.77 -3.78 -0.20
CA HIS A 65 3.30 -2.86 -1.20
C HIS A 65 2.15 -2.29 -2.03
N CYS A 66 2.21 -0.98 -2.27
CA CYS A 66 1.24 -0.27 -3.08
C CYS A 66 1.93 0.34 -4.30
N ASP A 67 1.16 0.51 -5.36
CA ASP A 67 1.53 1.35 -6.48
C ASP A 67 1.67 2.82 -6.03
N GLU A 68 2.85 3.40 -6.26
CA GLU A 68 3.22 4.73 -5.76
C GLU A 68 2.35 5.86 -6.32
N MET A 69 1.78 5.66 -7.52
CA MET A 69 0.95 6.65 -8.21
C MET A 69 -0.53 6.57 -7.85
N THR A 70 -1.03 5.38 -7.52
CA THR A 70 -2.46 5.14 -7.32
C THR A 70 -2.83 4.80 -5.89
N GLY A 71 -1.85 4.47 -5.03
CA GLY A 71 -2.08 4.02 -3.66
C GLY A 71 -2.75 2.63 -3.59
N GLN A 72 -2.79 1.90 -4.71
CA GLN A 72 -3.46 0.60 -4.76
C GLN A 72 -2.52 -0.51 -4.36
N VAL A 73 -2.99 -1.44 -3.53
CA VAL A 73 -2.21 -2.62 -3.11
C VAL A 73 -1.86 -3.49 -4.31
N THR A 74 -0.57 -3.67 -4.55
CA THR A 74 -0.03 -4.47 -5.66
C THR A 74 0.69 -5.72 -5.18
N GLU A 75 1.27 -5.72 -3.99
CA GLU A 75 1.89 -6.91 -3.41
C GLU A 75 1.50 -7.11 -1.95
N LEU A 76 1.29 -8.38 -1.58
CA LEU A 76 1.07 -8.81 -0.22
C LEU A 76 2.02 -9.96 0.11
N ASN A 77 2.86 -9.77 1.12
CA ASN A 77 3.77 -10.82 1.59
C ASN A 77 3.26 -11.44 2.91
N LEU A 78 2.86 -12.70 2.82
CA LEU A 78 2.43 -13.54 3.94
C LEU A 78 3.44 -14.64 4.24
N ALA A 79 4.66 -14.55 3.72
CA ALA A 79 5.67 -15.58 3.87
C ALA A 79 6.05 -15.80 5.35
N ASN A 80 6.30 -17.05 5.72
CA ASN A 80 6.79 -17.41 7.05
C ASN A 80 5.89 -16.92 8.21
N ASN A 81 4.56 -16.99 8.04
CA ASN A 81 3.59 -16.68 9.09
C ASN A 81 3.06 -17.94 9.81
N GLY A 82 3.57 -19.12 9.45
CA GLY A 82 3.10 -20.40 10.02
C GLY A 82 1.65 -20.72 9.65
N LEU A 83 1.11 -20.13 8.57
CA LEU A 83 -0.25 -20.36 8.13
C LEU A 83 -0.43 -21.81 7.70
N GLN A 84 -1.58 -22.40 8.04
CA GLN A 84 -1.81 -23.84 7.85
C GLN A 84 -3.22 -24.13 7.36
N GLY A 85 -3.39 -25.29 6.73
CA GLY A 85 -4.68 -25.77 6.23
C GLY A 85 -4.97 -25.32 4.80
N LYS A 86 -6.23 -25.34 4.39
CA LYS A 86 -6.63 -24.92 3.04
C LYS A 86 -6.64 -23.41 2.92
N PHE A 87 -6.14 -22.90 1.79
CA PHE A 87 -6.27 -21.49 1.48
C PHE A 87 -7.76 -21.14 1.30
N PRO A 88 -8.26 -20.05 1.92
CA PRO A 88 -9.67 -19.69 1.82
C PRO A 88 -10.04 -19.31 0.38
N SER A 89 -10.84 -20.15 -0.28
CA SER A 89 -11.28 -19.95 -1.66
C SER A 89 -12.29 -18.82 -1.85
N ASN A 90 -12.98 -18.41 -0.78
CA ASN A 90 -13.86 -17.24 -0.75
C ASN A 90 -13.28 -16.19 0.21
N SER A 91 -12.13 -15.63 -0.15
CA SER A 91 -11.42 -14.65 0.69
C SER A 91 -11.67 -13.22 0.25
N SER A 92 -11.71 -12.28 1.20
CA SER A 92 -11.79 -10.85 0.90
C SER A 92 -10.57 -10.36 0.10
N LEU A 93 -9.46 -11.11 0.10
CA LEU A 93 -8.26 -10.82 -0.68
C LEU A 93 -8.56 -10.65 -2.18
N PHE A 94 -9.55 -11.38 -2.70
CA PHE A 94 -9.94 -11.29 -4.12
C PHE A 94 -10.61 -9.96 -4.48
N GLN A 95 -10.93 -9.11 -3.50
CA GLN A 95 -11.38 -7.73 -3.72
C GLN A 95 -10.21 -6.79 -4.07
N LEU A 96 -8.97 -7.20 -3.82
CA LEU A 96 -7.76 -6.46 -4.22
C LEU A 96 -7.48 -6.69 -5.71
N SER A 97 -8.27 -6.05 -6.57
CA SER A 97 -8.23 -6.23 -8.04
C SER A 97 -6.87 -5.90 -8.69
N ASN A 98 -6.03 -5.13 -8.01
CA ASN A 98 -4.71 -4.72 -8.50
C ASN A 98 -3.56 -5.51 -7.86
N LEU A 99 -3.87 -6.54 -7.06
CA LEU A 99 -2.88 -7.42 -6.46
C LEU A 99 -2.18 -8.24 -7.56
N LYS A 100 -0.91 -7.96 -7.79
CA LYS A 100 -0.04 -8.62 -8.77
C LYS A 100 0.76 -9.75 -8.14
N ARG A 101 1.10 -9.63 -6.85
CA ARG A 101 1.95 -10.58 -6.15
C ARG A 101 1.37 -10.96 -4.78
N LEU A 102 1.28 -12.26 -4.56
CA LEU A 102 0.94 -12.84 -3.27
C LEU A 102 2.02 -13.84 -2.88
N ASP A 103 2.83 -13.51 -1.88
CA ASP A 103 3.87 -14.41 -1.37
C ASP A 103 3.33 -15.24 -0.20
N LEU A 104 3.15 -16.54 -0.44
CA LEU A 104 2.72 -17.54 0.55
C LEU A 104 3.87 -18.46 1.00
N SER A 105 5.12 -18.18 0.62
CA SER A 105 6.25 -19.06 0.88
C SER A 105 6.46 -19.34 2.37
N PHE A 106 7.06 -20.49 2.70
CA PHE A 106 7.32 -20.89 4.08
C PHE A 106 6.06 -20.92 4.99
N ASN A 107 4.90 -21.23 4.41
CA ASN A 107 3.68 -21.60 5.13
C ASN A 107 3.35 -23.07 4.89
N ASN A 108 2.49 -23.64 5.73
CA ASN A 108 2.05 -25.04 5.70
C ASN A 108 0.64 -25.18 5.10
N PHE A 109 0.40 -24.55 3.96
CA PHE A 109 -0.88 -24.69 3.25
C PHE A 109 -1.00 -26.08 2.62
N SER A 110 -2.18 -26.65 2.69
CA SER A 110 -2.56 -27.94 2.08
C SER A 110 -3.67 -27.71 1.05
N GLY A 111 -3.67 -28.46 -0.06
CA GLY A 111 -4.67 -28.33 -1.13
C GLY A 111 -5.23 -29.67 -1.52
#